data_AF-A0A6F8V573-F1
#
_entry.id   AF-A0A6F8V573-F1
#
_cell.length_a   1.000
_cell.length_b   1.000
_cell.length_c   1.000
_cell.angle_alpha   90.00
_cell.angle_beta   90.00
_cell.angle_gamma   90.00
#
_symmetry.space_group_name_H-M   'P 1'
#
loop_
_entity.id
_entity.type
_entity.pdbx_description
1 polymer ?
#
loop_
_entity_poly.entity_id
_entity_poly.type
_entity_poly.pdbx_seq_one_letter_code
_entity_poly.pdbx_strand_id
1 'polypeptide(L)'
;MKPPEVIEWALAHGFRPTGHNAYSCSYEGTEYQILIQNGGYRLNRKAPGGRVHSSSKAAFDGLHIDEFGMLQGGSLAEAFVRKHWRDSLPMPPWITPEYRDHALNVMIPDWQARISRFSPAP
;
A
#
# COMPACT_ATOMS: atom_id res chain seq x y z
N MET A 1 11.16 9.93 -7.10
CA MET A 1 10.51 9.38 -8.31
C MET A 1 9.68 10.48 -8.99
N LYS A 2 9.43 10.41 -10.30
CA LYS A 2 8.55 11.34 -11.04
C LYS A 2 7.17 10.72 -11.27
N PRO A 3 6.12 11.51 -11.57
CA PRO A 3 4.78 11.00 -11.81
C PRO A 3 4.67 9.88 -12.86
N PRO A 4 5.40 9.91 -14.01
CA PRO A 4 5.33 8.82 -15.00
C PRO A 4 5.75 7.45 -14.44
N GLU A 5 6.78 7.40 -13.60
CA GLU A 5 7.27 6.16 -13.00
C GLU A 5 6.23 5.54 -12.04
N VAL A 6 5.47 6.38 -11.32
CA VAL A 6 4.36 5.94 -10.45
C VAL A 6 3.21 5.37 -11.28
N ILE A 7 2.94 5.98 -12.44
CA ILE A 7 1.90 5.52 -13.38
C ILE A 7 2.29 4.16 -13.95
N GLU A 8 3.52 4.03 -14.45
CA GLU A 8 4.05 2.78 -15.00
C GLU A 8 3.99 1.67 -13.96
N TRP A 9 4.42 1.94 -12.73
CA TRP A 9 4.30 0.99 -11.63
C TRP A 9 2.85 0.57 -11.39
N ALA A 10 1.93 1.53 -11.28
CA ALA A 10 0.52 1.24 -11.00
C ALA A 10 -0.10 0.35 -12.08
N LEU A 11 0.15 0.66 -13.36
CA LEU A 11 -0.34 -0.13 -14.49
C LEU A 11 0.24 -1.54 -14.49
N ALA A 12 1.54 -1.69 -14.23
CA ALA A 12 2.20 -3.00 -14.16
C ALA A 12 1.65 -3.89 -13.04
N HIS A 13 1.14 -3.28 -11.96
CA HIS A 13 0.61 -3.98 -10.79
C HIS A 13 -0.92 -4.10 -10.79
N GLY A 14 -1.57 -3.94 -11.95
CA GLY A 14 -3.00 -4.22 -12.11
C GLY A 14 -3.93 -3.09 -11.65
N PHE A 15 -3.40 -1.90 -11.37
CA PHE A 15 -4.25 -0.71 -11.27
C PHE A 15 -4.71 -0.26 -12.65
N ARG A 16 -5.93 0.28 -12.72
CA ARG A 16 -6.54 0.78 -13.94
C ARG A 16 -6.82 2.28 -13.80
N PRO A 17 -6.70 3.07 -14.87
CA PRO A 17 -7.09 4.48 -14.83
C PRO A 17 -8.59 4.59 -14.56
N THR A 18 -8.98 5.37 -13.55
CA THR A 18 -10.39 5.56 -13.14
C THR A 18 -10.84 7.02 -13.20
N GLY A 19 -9.95 7.94 -13.55
CA GLY A 19 -10.24 9.36 -13.68
C GLY A 19 -8.97 10.16 -13.97
N HIS A 20 -9.09 11.49 -13.93
CA HIS A 20 -7.95 12.35 -14.19
C HIS A 20 -6.91 12.17 -13.07
N ASN A 21 -5.75 11.61 -13.43
CA ASN A 21 -4.65 11.31 -12.52
C ASN A 21 -4.99 10.33 -11.37
N ALA A 22 -5.96 9.43 -11.58
CA ALA A 22 -6.34 8.44 -10.59
C ALA A 22 -6.26 7.02 -11.15
N TYR A 23 -5.66 6.12 -10.38
CA TYR A 23 -5.47 4.72 -10.72
C TYR A 23 -6.04 3.85 -9.61
N SER A 24 -7.01 2.99 -9.92
CA SER A 24 -7.66 2.14 -8.94
C SER A 24 -7.42 0.65 -9.18
N CYS A 25 -7.34 -0.14 -8.12
CA CYS A 25 -7.41 -1.59 -8.14
C CYS A 25 -8.46 -2.05 -7.12
N SER A 26 -9.36 -2.96 -7.53
CA SER A 26 -10.38 -3.53 -6.65
C SER A 26 -9.90 -4.86 -6.09
N TYR A 27 -10.06 -5.05 -4.79
CA TYR A 27 -9.66 -6.26 -4.10
C TYR A 27 -10.53 -6.50 -2.86
N GLU A 28 -11.12 -7.69 -2.73
CA GLU A 28 -12.00 -8.06 -1.62
C GLU A 28 -13.10 -7.01 -1.33
N GLY A 29 -13.75 -6.51 -2.40
CA GLY A 29 -14.80 -5.48 -2.30
C GLY A 29 -14.29 -4.09 -1.86
N THR A 30 -13.00 -3.93 -1.63
CA THR A 30 -12.34 -2.66 -1.31
C THR A 30 -11.72 -2.09 -2.58
N GLU A 31 -11.98 -0.82 -2.86
CA GLU A 31 -11.29 -0.09 -3.93
C GLU A 31 -10.08 0.64 -3.35
N TYR A 32 -8.92 0.40 -3.95
CA TYR A 32 -7.67 1.05 -3.61
C TYR A 32 -7.30 1.98 -4.73
N GLN A 33 -6.93 3.22 -4.43
CA GLN A 33 -6.71 4.24 -5.44
C GLN A 33 -5.46 5.05 -5.14
N ILE A 34 -4.62 5.23 -6.17
CA ILE A 34 -3.49 6.14 -6.19
C ILE A 34 -3.94 7.40 -6.93
N LEU A 35 -3.93 8.55 -6.24
CA LEU A 35 -4.22 9.84 -6.84
C LEU A 35 -2.93 10.60 -6.98
N ILE A 36 -2.58 10.92 -8.23
CA ILE A 36 -1.46 11.77 -8.59
C ILE A 36 -2.00 13.21 -8.61
N GLN A 37 -1.40 14.07 -7.81
CA GLN A 37 -1.78 15.47 -7.67
C GLN A 37 -0.57 16.35 -7.99
N ASN A 38 -0.81 17.64 -8.22
CA ASN A 38 0.30 18.55 -8.46
C ASN A 38 1.28 18.54 -7.27
N GLY A 39 2.54 18.16 -7.50
CA GLY A 39 3.58 18.07 -6.47
C GLY A 39 3.42 16.95 -5.44
N GLY A 40 2.57 15.96 -5.64
CA GLY A 40 2.52 14.80 -4.74
C GLY A 40 1.46 13.77 -5.07
N TYR A 41 1.24 12.83 -4.16
CA TYR A 41 0.26 11.76 -4.32
C TYR A 41 -0.55 11.52 -3.05
N ARG A 42 -1.68 10.84 -3.20
CA ARG A 42 -2.50 10.32 -2.11
C ARG A 42 -2.92 8.89 -2.38
N LEU A 43 -3.18 8.18 -1.30
CA LEU A 43 -3.62 6.82 -1.30
C LEU A 43 -5.01 6.78 -0.68
N ASN A 44 -5.98 6.37 -1.46
CA ASN A 44 -7.34 6.22 -1.03
C ASN A 44 -7.66 4.73 -0.91
N ARG A 45 -8.44 4.41 0.11
CA ARG A 45 -9.06 3.11 0.29
C ARG A 45 -10.54 3.31 0.55
N LYS A 46 -11.38 2.83 -0.34
CA LYS A 46 -12.83 2.83 -0.20
C LYS A 46 -13.30 1.44 0.19
N ALA A 47 -13.72 1.29 1.43
CA ALA A 47 -14.20 0.03 1.97
C ALA A 47 -15.60 -0.34 1.40
N PRO A 48 -16.00 -1.62 1.48
CA PRO A 48 -17.39 -2.02 1.28
C PRO A 48 -18.32 -1.14 2.12
N GLY A 49 -19.36 -0.57 1.51
CA GLY A 49 -20.23 0.42 2.16
C GLY A 49 -19.84 1.89 1.93
N GLY A 50 -18.80 2.16 1.13
CA GLY A 50 -18.53 3.48 0.57
C GLY A 50 -17.68 4.41 1.42
N ARG A 51 -17.26 4.00 2.63
CA ARG A 51 -16.36 4.79 3.47
C ARG A 51 -14.97 4.89 2.84
N VAL A 52 -14.53 6.12 2.54
CA VAL A 52 -13.20 6.42 2.01
C VAL A 52 -12.25 6.78 3.15
N HIS A 53 -11.09 6.15 3.17
CA HIS A 53 -9.94 6.51 3.98
C HIS A 53 -8.83 7.02 3.06
N SER A 54 -8.39 8.25 3.27
CA SER A 54 -7.32 8.86 2.48
C SER A 54 -6.08 9.05 3.33
N SER A 55 -4.91 8.72 2.78
CA SER A 55 -3.65 9.17 3.34
C SER A 55 -3.52 10.69 3.23
N SER A 56 -2.67 11.28 4.08
CA SER A 56 -2.15 12.62 3.83
C SER A 56 -1.47 12.68 2.46
N LYS A 57 -1.44 13.88 1.86
CA LYS A 57 -0.66 14.12 0.63
C LYS A 57 0.82 13.94 0.96
N ALA A 58 1.50 13.09 0.22
CA ALA A 58 2.94 12.91 0.31
C ALA A 58 3.64 13.46 -0.95
N ALA A 59 4.87 13.94 -0.79
CA ALA A 59 5.70 14.43 -1.90
C ALA A 59 6.26 13.26 -2.72
N PHE A 60 6.48 13.48 -4.02
CA PHE A 60 7.08 12.48 -4.90
C PHE A 60 8.55 12.16 -4.57
N ASP A 61 9.24 13.07 -3.90
CA ASP A 61 10.66 12.91 -3.56
C ASP A 61 10.91 11.77 -2.57
N GLY A 62 9.88 11.41 -1.78
CA GLY A 62 9.92 10.25 -0.88
C GLY A 62 9.52 8.92 -1.54
N LEU A 63 9.10 8.94 -2.80
CA LEU A 63 8.72 7.74 -3.54
C LEU A 63 9.94 7.09 -4.21
N HIS A 64 10.04 5.78 -4.03
CA HIS A 64 10.98 4.91 -4.72
C HIS A 64 10.36 3.52 -4.89
N ILE A 65 10.90 2.72 -5.82
CA ILE A 65 10.61 1.29 -5.89
C ILE A 65 11.74 0.59 -5.15
N ASP A 66 11.40 -0.30 -4.22
CA ASP A 66 12.39 -1.08 -3.48
C ASP A 66 12.93 -2.27 -4.30
N GLU A 67 13.82 -3.05 -3.69
CA GLU A 67 14.42 -4.23 -4.29
C GLU A 67 13.41 -5.33 -4.66
N PHE A 68 12.20 -5.28 -4.10
CA PHE A 68 11.12 -6.23 -4.36
C PHE A 68 10.15 -5.74 -5.45
N GLY A 69 10.44 -4.62 -6.10
CA GLY A 69 9.56 -4.04 -7.11
C GLY A 69 8.36 -3.30 -6.52
N MET A 70 8.32 -3.08 -5.19
CA MET A 70 7.20 -2.42 -4.53
C MET A 70 7.38 -0.92 -4.43
N LEU A 71 6.32 -0.17 -4.73
CA LEU A 71 6.30 1.28 -4.54
C LEU A 71 6.30 1.61 -3.04
N GLN A 72 7.38 2.25 -2.59
CA GLN A 72 7.60 2.71 -1.24
C GLN A 72 7.50 4.23 -1.15
N GLY A 73 6.99 4.70 -0.01
CA GLY A 73 6.89 6.11 0.37
C GLY A 73 5.58 6.37 1.14
N GLY A 74 5.69 7.02 2.29
CA GLY A 74 4.58 7.19 3.23
C GLY A 74 4.03 5.87 3.80
N SER A 75 4.88 4.84 3.89
CA SER A 75 4.51 3.47 4.32
C SER A 75 3.43 2.83 3.44
N LEU A 76 3.42 3.04 2.12
CA LEU A 76 2.39 2.49 1.21
C LEU A 76 2.25 0.96 1.29
N ALA A 77 3.30 0.23 0.90
CA ALA A 77 3.30 -1.23 0.91
C ALA A 77 3.21 -1.75 2.36
N GLU A 78 3.94 -1.12 3.28
CA GLU A 78 3.92 -1.43 4.71
C GLU A 78 2.51 -1.29 5.33
N ALA A 79 1.77 -0.22 5.04
CA ALA A 79 0.43 0.02 5.55
C ALA A 79 -0.57 -0.98 4.98
N PHE A 80 -0.41 -1.41 3.73
CA PHE A 80 -1.20 -2.50 3.18
C PHE A 80 -0.92 -3.79 3.92
N VAL A 81 0.35 -4.22 3.99
CA VAL A 81 0.73 -5.45 4.68
C VAL A 81 0.26 -5.43 6.13
N ARG A 82 0.53 -4.36 6.88
CA ARG A 82 0.15 -4.24 8.29
C ARG A 82 -1.35 -4.34 8.50
N LYS A 83 -2.14 -3.76 7.61
CA LYS A 83 -3.59 -3.87 7.68
C LYS A 83 -4.07 -5.28 7.34
N HIS A 84 -3.64 -5.84 6.23
CA HIS A 84 -4.06 -7.17 5.79
C HIS A 84 -3.66 -8.24 6.80
N TRP A 85 -2.50 -8.08 7.43
CA TRP A 85 -2.10 -8.88 8.59
C TRP A 85 -3.05 -8.71 9.79
N ARG A 86 -3.34 -7.47 10.22
CA ARG A 86 -4.21 -7.21 11.37
C ARG A 86 -5.64 -7.75 11.18
N ASP A 87 -6.16 -7.65 9.97
CA ASP A 87 -7.53 -8.04 9.64
C ASP A 87 -7.62 -9.50 9.12
N SER A 88 -6.51 -10.24 9.11
CA SER A 88 -6.40 -11.61 8.58
C SER A 88 -6.93 -11.75 7.14
N LEU A 89 -6.70 -10.71 6.32
CA LEU A 89 -7.12 -10.67 4.93
C LEU A 89 -6.01 -11.20 4.01
N PRO A 90 -6.38 -11.83 2.87
CA PRO A 90 -5.40 -12.28 1.90
C PRO A 90 -4.62 -11.08 1.33
N MET A 91 -3.33 -11.26 1.02
CA MET A 91 -2.50 -10.16 0.50
C MET A 91 -2.95 -9.70 -0.90
N PRO A 92 -3.01 -8.38 -1.17
CA PRO A 92 -3.44 -7.86 -2.46
C PRO A 92 -2.62 -8.36 -3.65
N PRO A 93 -3.22 -8.37 -4.87
CA PRO A 93 -2.56 -8.88 -6.07
C PRO A 93 -1.40 -7.99 -6.56
N TRP A 94 -1.35 -6.72 -6.16
CA TRP A 94 -0.23 -5.82 -6.47
C TRP A 94 0.96 -5.95 -5.52
N ILE A 95 0.87 -6.81 -4.50
CA ILE A 95 2.02 -7.18 -3.68
C ILE A 95 2.80 -8.27 -4.41
N THR A 96 4.06 -8.01 -4.74
CA THR A 96 4.93 -9.00 -5.38
C THR A 96 5.12 -10.22 -4.47
N PRO A 97 5.28 -11.44 -5.03
CA PRO A 97 5.54 -12.64 -4.23
C PRO A 97 6.74 -12.47 -3.29
N GLU A 98 7.81 -11.84 -3.77
CA GLU A 98 9.04 -11.60 -3.02
C GLU A 98 8.79 -10.66 -1.83
N TYR A 99 8.02 -9.58 -2.03
CA TYR A 99 7.64 -8.69 -0.93
C TYR A 99 6.70 -9.36 0.06
N ARG A 100 5.80 -10.23 -0.42
CA ARG A 100 4.92 -11.03 0.45
C ARG A 100 5.75 -11.93 1.36
N ASP A 101 6.74 -12.63 0.82
CA ASP A 101 7.60 -13.51 1.61
C ASP A 101 8.44 -12.70 2.60
N HIS A 102 8.99 -11.56 2.18
CA HIS A 102 9.68 -10.64 3.09
C HIS A 102 8.76 -10.15 4.22
N ALA A 103 7.53 -9.75 3.88
CA ALA A 103 6.54 -9.29 4.84
C ALA A 103 6.17 -10.37 5.87
N LEU A 104 5.90 -11.60 5.43
CA LEU A 104 5.49 -12.72 6.28
C LEU A 104 6.63 -13.22 7.18
N ASN A 105 7.86 -13.26 6.68
CA ASN A 105 8.98 -13.87 7.39
C ASN A 105 9.82 -12.86 8.20
N VAL A 106 9.74 -11.57 7.87
CA VAL A 106 10.57 -10.53 8.51
C VAL A 106 9.71 -9.45 9.17
N MET A 107 8.88 -8.76 8.39
CA MET A 107 8.17 -7.57 8.88
C MET A 107 7.12 -7.91 9.95
N ILE A 108 6.26 -8.89 9.69
CA ILE A 108 5.18 -9.29 10.59
C ILE A 108 5.73 -9.86 11.91
N PRO A 109 6.70 -10.78 11.92
CA PRO A 109 7.33 -11.26 13.15
C PRO A 109 7.98 -10.13 13.98
N ASP A 110 8.67 -9.19 13.33
CA ASP A 110 9.25 -8.04 14.02
C ASP A 110 8.16 -7.15 14.64
N TRP A 111 7.05 -6.90 13.92
CA TRP A 111 5.91 -6.17 14.49
C TRP A 111 5.28 -6.89 15.67
N GLN A 112 5.11 -8.20 15.60
CA GLN A 112 4.61 -9.01 16.71
C GLN A 112 5.53 -8.90 17.92
N ALA A 113 6.85 -9.06 17.72
CA ALA A 113 7.84 -8.93 18.79
C ALA A 113 7.81 -7.54 19.43
N ARG A 114 7.67 -6.47 18.63
CA ARG A 114 7.51 -5.09 19.14
C ARG A 114 6.24 -4.95 19.97
N ILE A 115 5.10 -5.43 19.49
CA ILE A 115 3.82 -5.32 20.21
C ILE A 115 3.87 -6.07 21.54
N SER A 116 4.40 -7.30 21.56
CA SER A 116 4.53 -8.10 22.79
C SER A 116 5.44 -7.45 23.84
N ARG A 117 6.37 -6.58 23.45
CA ARG A 117 7.18 -5.79 24.40
C ARG A 117 6.40 -4.67 25.08
N PHE A 118 5.33 -4.17 24.47
CA PHE A 118 4.52 -3.06 24.99
C PHE A 118 3.19 -3.51 25.63
N SER A 119 2.79 -4.76 25.42
CA SER A 119 1.77 -5.43 26.22
C SER A 119 2.33 -6.76 26.72
N PRO A 120 3.05 -6.78 27.86
CA PRO A 120 3.26 -8.04 28.55
C PRO A 120 1.87 -8.61 28.85
N ALA A 121 1.61 -9.84 28.44
CA ALA A 121 0.42 -10.57 28.87
C ALA A 121 0.35 -10.54 30.41
N PRO A 122 -0.86 -10.48 31.02
CA PRO A 122 -1.01 -10.52 32.47
C PRO A 122 -0.45 -11.81 33.09
#